data_AF-A0A836EZF8-F1
#
_entry.id   AF-A0A836EZF8-F1
#
_cell.length_a   1.000
_cell.length_b   1.000
_cell.length_c   1.000
_cell.angle_alpha   90.00
_cell.angle_beta   90.00
_cell.angle_gamma   90.00
#
_symmetry.space_group_name_H-M   'P 1'
#
loop_
_entity.id
_entity.type
_entity.pdbx_description
1 polymer ?
#
loop_
_entity_poly.entity_id
_entity_poly.type
_entity_poly.pdbx_seq_one_letter_code
_entity_poly.pdbx_strand_id
1 'polypeptide(L)'
;MRNNARNVKDKDRTDKGDIEDKYREKKFDKKKYRLQKYSNKYKINQWEERRKKAVLREYYKKLKKDQQNSAGTSSNLSNTSKNETSKLKKSSAFFKAKREHQRKQEEKKNRLEYAIRIKAEREEALKKYREKKLQNYKVLSKKTKKGQPVMKGRIEMLLEKIQQIT
;
A
#
# COMPACT_ATOMS: atom_id res chain seq x y z
N MET A 1 -73.98 27.08 -15.39
CA MET A 1 -73.65 25.94 -16.27
C MET A 1 -72.31 26.20 -16.95
N ARG A 2 -71.51 25.14 -17.08
CA ARG A 2 -70.24 24.93 -17.79
C ARG A 2 -69.64 26.11 -18.57
N ASN A 3 -68.39 26.45 -18.25
CA ASN A 3 -67.44 26.95 -19.24
C ASN A 3 -66.27 25.95 -19.35
N ASN A 4 -66.05 25.52 -20.59
CA ASN A 4 -65.23 24.37 -20.98
C ASN A 4 -63.73 24.67 -20.85
N ALA A 5 -63.02 23.80 -20.12
CA ALA A 5 -61.58 23.62 -20.25
C ALA A 5 -61.29 22.58 -21.34
N ARG A 6 -60.46 22.95 -22.33
CA ARG A 6 -59.75 22.16 -23.37
C ARG A 6 -59.33 23.17 -24.46
N ASN A 7 -58.14 23.22 -25.05
CA ASN A 7 -56.98 22.32 -25.13
C ASN A 7 -55.93 23.04 -26.00
N VAL A 8 -54.68 23.23 -25.57
CA VAL A 8 -53.54 23.44 -26.50
C VAL A 8 -52.29 22.76 -25.93
N LYS A 9 -52.06 21.53 -26.41
CA LYS A 9 -50.78 20.81 -26.59
C LYS A 9 -49.51 21.44 -25.96
N ASP A 10 -49.12 20.93 -24.80
CA ASP A 10 -47.70 20.87 -24.44
C ASP A 10 -47.14 19.53 -24.93
N LYS A 11 -46.51 19.58 -26.11
CA LYS A 11 -45.67 18.50 -26.61
C LYS A 11 -44.33 18.55 -25.91
N ASP A 12 -43.94 17.42 -25.35
CA ASP A 12 -42.63 17.07 -24.83
C ASP A 12 -41.48 17.81 -25.53
N ARG A 13 -40.89 18.79 -24.83
CA ARG A 13 -39.52 19.21 -25.11
C ARG A 13 -38.58 18.29 -24.36
N THR A 14 -38.34 17.12 -24.94
CA THR A 14 -37.19 16.30 -24.58
C THR A 14 -35.95 17.13 -24.87
N ASP A 15 -35.24 17.48 -23.80
CA ASP A 15 -33.98 18.19 -23.82
C ASP A 15 -32.95 17.38 -24.61
N LYS A 16 -32.75 17.77 -25.88
CA LYS A 16 -31.77 17.19 -26.80
C LYS A 16 -30.36 17.76 -26.54
N GLY A 17 -30.08 18.34 -25.37
CA GLY A 17 -28.77 18.89 -25.01
C GLY A 17 -27.73 17.84 -24.59
N ASP A 18 -28.14 16.64 -24.16
CA ASP A 18 -27.23 15.70 -23.48
C ASP A 18 -26.44 14.74 -24.40
N ILE A 19 -26.75 14.69 -25.70
CA ILE A 19 -26.14 13.69 -26.61
C ILE A 19 -24.97 14.28 -27.41
N GLU A 20 -24.96 15.58 -27.71
CA GLU A 20 -23.92 16.21 -28.55
C GLU A 20 -22.59 16.44 -27.81
N ASP A 21 -22.57 16.37 -26.49
CA ASP A 21 -21.34 16.58 -25.70
C ASP A 21 -20.41 15.35 -25.64
N LYS A 22 -20.81 14.21 -26.24
CA LYS A 22 -20.03 12.96 -26.21
C LYS A 22 -18.80 12.95 -27.13
N TYR A 23 -18.67 13.93 -28.03
CA TYR A 23 -17.60 13.94 -29.05
C TYR A 23 -16.72 15.20 -29.05
N ARG A 24 -16.79 16.06 -28.02
CA ARG A 24 -15.68 17.01 -27.81
C ARG A 24 -14.47 16.21 -27.36
N GLU A 25 -13.43 16.15 -28.19
CA GLU A 25 -12.15 15.55 -27.84
C GLU A 25 -11.76 16.00 -26.43
N LYS A 26 -11.68 15.05 -25.50
CA LYS A 26 -11.36 15.34 -24.10
C LYS A 26 -9.96 15.93 -24.05
N LYS A 27 -9.87 17.26 -24.09
CA LYS A 27 -8.62 18.00 -24.05
C LYS A 27 -7.83 17.53 -22.82
N PHE A 28 -6.62 17.02 -23.07
CA PHE A 28 -5.79 16.44 -22.02
C PHE A 28 -5.48 17.47 -20.93
N ASP A 29 -6.03 17.26 -19.74
CA ASP A 29 -5.76 18.11 -18.60
C ASP A 29 -4.35 17.80 -18.05
N LYS A 30 -3.37 18.60 -18.49
CA LYS A 30 -1.98 18.53 -18.04
C LYS A 30 -1.85 18.71 -16.52
N LYS A 31 -2.73 19.47 -15.87
CA LYS A 31 -2.68 19.71 -14.42
C LYS A 31 -3.12 18.47 -13.66
N LYS A 32 -4.23 17.85 -14.09
CA LYS A 32 -4.69 16.56 -13.56
C LYS A 32 -3.64 15.47 -13.77
N TYR A 33 -3.02 15.40 -14.95
CA TYR A 33 -1.94 14.45 -15.22
C TYR A 33 -0.74 14.64 -14.28
N ARG A 34 -0.27 15.87 -14.07
CA ARG A 34 0.86 16.14 -13.16
C ARG A 34 0.54 15.70 -11.73
N LEU A 35 -0.67 16.01 -11.23
CA LEU A 35 -1.13 15.56 -9.92
C LEU A 35 -1.17 14.02 -9.86
N GLN A 36 -1.67 13.36 -10.90
CA GLN A 36 -1.74 11.92 -11.00
C GLN A 36 -0.34 11.25 -11.06
N LYS A 37 0.60 11.85 -11.78
CA LYS A 37 1.92 11.28 -12.04
C LYS A 37 2.88 11.47 -10.86
N TYR A 38 2.83 12.63 -10.20
CA TYR A 38 3.81 13.00 -9.18
C TYR A 38 3.28 12.99 -7.75
N SER A 39 1.96 12.96 -7.53
CA SER A 39 1.42 12.86 -6.15
C SER A 39 1.69 11.49 -5.55
N ASN A 40 2.40 11.46 -4.43
CA ASN A 40 2.64 10.23 -3.68
C ASN A 40 1.33 9.57 -3.22
N LYS A 41 0.37 10.38 -2.74
CA LYS A 41 -0.97 9.90 -2.35
C LYS A 41 -1.67 9.19 -3.50
N TYR A 42 -1.56 9.73 -4.72
CA TYR A 42 -2.16 9.09 -5.89
C TYR A 42 -1.51 7.73 -6.21
N LYS A 43 -0.17 7.65 -6.14
CA LYS A 43 0.57 6.39 -6.37
C LYS A 43 0.21 5.32 -5.34
N ILE A 44 0.11 5.69 -4.06
CA ILE A 44 -0.29 4.78 -2.97
C ILE A 44 -1.71 4.28 -3.23
N ASN A 45 -2.66 5.17 -3.50
CA ASN A 45 -4.03 4.77 -3.79
C ASN A 45 -4.13 3.84 -5.01
N GLN A 46 -3.38 4.11 -6.10
CA GLN A 46 -3.35 3.20 -7.25
C GLN A 46 -2.82 1.80 -6.90
N TRP A 47 -1.80 1.74 -6.05
CA TRP A 47 -1.25 0.47 -5.58
C TRP A 47 -2.25 -0.31 -4.73
N GLU A 48 -2.92 0.37 -3.80
CA GLU A 48 -4.00 -0.21 -2.98
C GLU A 48 -5.16 -0.72 -3.85
N GLU A 49 -5.60 0.06 -4.83
CA GLU A 49 -6.67 -0.33 -5.75
C GLU A 49 -6.27 -1.54 -6.60
N ARG A 50 -5.02 -1.62 -7.08
CA ARG A 50 -4.51 -2.82 -7.77
C ARG A 50 -4.54 -4.04 -6.85
N ARG A 51 -4.14 -3.88 -5.59
CA ARG A 51 -4.15 -4.96 -4.59
C ARG A 51 -5.56 -5.45 -4.29
N LYS A 52 -6.52 -4.53 -4.06
CA LYS A 52 -7.94 -4.88 -3.87
C LYS A 52 -8.50 -5.64 -5.07
N LYS A 53 -8.23 -5.16 -6.28
CA LYS A 53 -8.65 -5.85 -7.52
C LYS A 53 -8.03 -7.23 -7.67
N ALA A 54 -6.77 -7.42 -7.27
CA ALA A 54 -6.13 -8.73 -7.29
C ALA A 54 -6.80 -9.71 -6.32
N VAL A 55 -7.09 -9.28 -5.08
CA VAL A 55 -7.82 -10.09 -4.09
C VAL A 55 -9.19 -10.50 -4.62
N LEU A 56 -9.93 -9.55 -5.21
CA LEU A 56 -11.26 -9.80 -5.76
C LEU A 56 -11.21 -10.78 -6.95
N ARG A 57 -10.21 -10.63 -7.85
CA ARG A 57 -9.99 -11.56 -8.96
C ARG A 57 -9.69 -12.97 -8.47
N GLU A 58 -8.83 -13.12 -7.45
CA GLU A 58 -8.51 -14.42 -6.87
C GLU A 58 -9.74 -15.07 -6.21
N TYR A 59 -10.60 -14.27 -5.57
CA TYR A 59 -11.86 -14.76 -5.02
C TYR A 59 -12.79 -15.33 -6.10
N TYR A 60 -13.07 -14.56 -7.16
CA TYR A 60 -13.92 -15.03 -8.26
C TYR A 60 -13.29 -16.20 -9.03
N LYS A 61 -11.96 -16.23 -9.16
CA LYS A 61 -11.24 -17.35 -9.78
C LYS A 61 -11.41 -18.65 -8.98
N LYS A 62 -11.41 -18.57 -7.64
CA LYS A 62 -11.71 -19.73 -6.78
C LYS A 62 -13.17 -20.18 -6.93
N LEU A 63 -14.13 -19.27 -6.88
CA LEU A 63 -15.55 -19.61 -7.09
C LEU A 63 -15.77 -20.31 -8.44
N LYS A 64 -15.18 -19.78 -9.52
CA LYS A 64 -15.26 -20.40 -10.85
C LYS A 64 -14.59 -21.77 -10.88
N LYS A 65 -13.45 -21.95 -10.22
CA LYS A 65 -12.74 -23.23 -10.11
C LYS A 65 -13.58 -24.26 -9.35
N ASP A 66 -14.21 -23.87 -8.24
CA ASP A 66 -15.03 -24.75 -7.42
C ASP A 66 -16.29 -25.21 -8.19
N GLN A 67 -16.90 -24.32 -8.98
CA GLN A 67 -18.02 -24.65 -9.87
C GLN A 67 -17.63 -25.65 -10.97
N GLN A 68 -16.45 -25.48 -11.59
CA GLN A 68 -15.95 -26.41 -12.61
C GLN A 68 -15.57 -27.77 -12.03
N ASN A 69 -15.00 -27.80 -10.82
CA ASN A 69 -14.74 -29.05 -10.11
C ASN A 69 -16.04 -29.78 -9.72
N SER A 70 -17.11 -29.07 -9.35
CA SER A 70 -18.41 -29.71 -9.09
C SER A 70 -19.08 -30.28 -10.35
N ALA A 71 -18.88 -29.66 -11.52
CA ALA A 71 -19.44 -30.15 -12.78
C ALA A 71 -18.66 -31.36 -13.36
N GLY A 72 -17.34 -31.41 -13.16
CA GLY A 72 -16.47 -32.52 -13.61
C GLY A 72 -16.46 -33.77 -12.71
N THR A 73 -17.20 -33.78 -11.60
CA THR A 73 -17.21 -34.91 -10.66
C THR A 73 -18.31 -35.96 -10.98
N SER A 74 -19.11 -35.76 -12.04
CA SER A 74 -20.17 -36.72 -12.41
C SER A 74 -19.75 -37.82 -13.40
N SER A 75 -18.55 -37.78 -13.98
CA SER A 75 -18.20 -38.67 -15.11
C SER A 75 -17.08 -39.69 -14.86
N ASN A 76 -16.49 -39.78 -13.66
CA ASN A 76 -15.40 -40.74 -13.40
C ASN A 76 -15.68 -41.56 -12.13
N LEU A 77 -16.71 -42.42 -12.21
CA LEU A 77 -16.91 -43.55 -11.33
C LEU A 77 -16.89 -44.85 -12.15
N SER A 78 -15.71 -45.24 -12.63
CA SER A 78 -15.47 -46.64 -12.98
C SER A 78 -13.97 -46.95 -12.99
N ASN A 79 -13.67 -48.10 -12.37
CA ASN A 79 -12.48 -48.94 -12.56
C ASN A 79 -11.25 -48.67 -11.69
N THR A 80 -11.32 -49.27 -10.49
CA THR A 80 -10.35 -50.25 -9.93
C THR A 80 -8.88 -50.17 -10.37
N SER A 81 -8.00 -49.93 -9.39
CA SER A 81 -6.73 -50.65 -9.26
C SER A 81 -6.14 -50.43 -7.87
N LYS A 82 -5.95 -51.53 -7.14
CA LYS A 82 -5.29 -51.58 -5.83
C LYS A 82 -3.81 -51.25 -6.05
N ASN A 83 -3.33 -50.17 -5.44
CA ASN A 83 -1.92 -49.99 -5.15
C ASN A 83 -1.80 -49.51 -3.71
N GLU A 84 -1.41 -50.44 -2.84
CA GLU A 84 -1.02 -50.18 -1.47
C GLU A 84 0.32 -49.44 -1.46
N THR A 85 0.24 -48.12 -1.41
CA THR A 85 1.34 -47.31 -0.91
C THR A 85 0.77 -46.39 0.18
N SER A 86 1.27 -46.60 1.39
CA SER A 86 1.05 -45.84 2.62
C SER A 86 0.12 -44.62 2.49
N LYS A 87 -1.15 -44.80 2.87
CA LYS A 87 -2.09 -43.68 3.11
C LYS A 87 -1.56 -42.86 4.28
N LEU A 88 -0.66 -41.92 4.02
CA LEU A 88 -0.39 -40.78 4.89
C LEU A 88 -1.75 -40.17 5.25
N LYS A 89 -2.19 -40.39 6.49
CA LYS A 89 -3.50 -39.96 6.97
C LYS A 89 -3.63 -38.47 6.68
N LYS A 90 -4.47 -38.10 5.70
CA LYS A 90 -4.78 -36.72 5.35
C LYS A 90 -5.26 -36.05 6.65
N SER A 91 -4.42 -35.21 7.27
CA SER A 91 -4.75 -34.56 8.53
C SER A 91 -6.09 -33.84 8.38
N SER A 92 -7.03 -34.06 9.31
CA SER A 92 -8.37 -33.45 9.23
C SER A 92 -8.25 -31.93 8.97
N ALA A 93 -9.15 -31.40 8.13
CA ALA A 93 -9.16 -30.00 7.71
C ALA A 93 -9.06 -29.04 8.92
N PHE A 94 -9.62 -29.44 10.06
CA PHE A 94 -9.51 -28.74 11.33
C PHE A 94 -8.06 -28.58 11.82
N PHE A 95 -7.25 -29.64 11.81
CA PHE A 95 -5.84 -29.58 12.22
C PHE A 95 -5.02 -28.70 11.26
N LYS A 96 -5.32 -28.75 9.95
CA LYS A 96 -4.68 -27.86 8.97
C LYS A 96 -5.03 -26.39 9.23
N ALA A 97 -6.30 -26.09 9.51
CA ALA A 97 -6.74 -24.74 9.86
C ALA A 97 -6.10 -24.24 11.17
N LYS A 98 -6.00 -25.09 12.19
CA LYS A 98 -5.33 -24.77 13.47
C LYS A 98 -3.86 -24.42 13.27
N ARG A 99 -3.12 -25.22 12.47
CA ARG A 99 -1.71 -24.98 12.15
C ARG A 99 -1.51 -23.67 11.40
N GLU A 100 -2.34 -23.40 10.38
CA GLU A 100 -2.30 -22.15 9.62
C GLU A 100 -2.60 -20.93 10.49
N HIS A 101 -3.54 -21.05 11.43
CA HIS A 101 -3.83 -19.99 12.39
C HIS A 101 -2.64 -19.70 13.29
N GLN A 102 -2.01 -20.73 13.87
CA GLN A 102 -0.80 -20.58 14.69
C GLN A 102 0.33 -19.91 13.91
N ARG A 103 0.59 -20.36 12.68
CA ARG A 103 1.61 -19.76 11.80
C ARG A 103 1.36 -18.28 11.55
N LYS A 104 0.10 -17.89 11.28
CA LYS A 104 -0.26 -16.47 11.08
C LYS A 104 -0.09 -15.64 12.34
N GLN A 105 -0.38 -16.20 13.52
CA GLN A 105 -0.20 -15.49 14.79
C GLN A 105 1.27 -15.27 15.09
N GLU A 106 2.11 -16.27 14.85
CA GLU A 106 3.56 -16.17 15.00
C GLU A 106 4.17 -15.17 14.01
N GLU A 107 3.75 -15.21 12.74
CA GLU A 107 4.21 -14.24 11.73
C GLU A 107 3.86 -12.80 12.13
N LYS A 108 2.65 -12.57 12.68
CA LYS A 108 2.27 -11.25 13.20
C LYS A 108 3.15 -10.81 14.36
N LYS A 109 3.46 -11.70 15.31
CA LYS A 109 4.36 -11.41 16.44
C LYS A 109 5.76 -11.03 15.94
N ASN A 110 6.31 -11.82 15.02
CA ASN A 110 7.64 -11.57 14.45
C ASN A 110 7.69 -10.23 13.70
N ARG A 111 6.64 -9.90 12.94
CA ARG A 111 6.53 -8.60 12.24
C ARG A 111 6.47 -7.43 13.22
N LEU A 112 5.72 -7.57 14.31
CA LEU A 112 5.62 -6.54 15.34
C LEU A 112 6.98 -6.33 16.04
N GLU A 113 7.63 -7.41 16.44
CA GLU A 113 8.94 -7.37 17.08
C GLU A 113 9.98 -6.73 16.17
N TYR A 114 10.03 -7.13 14.89
CA TYR A 114 10.92 -6.53 13.91
C TYR A 114 10.66 -5.03 13.73
N ALA A 115 9.39 -4.61 13.66
CA ALA A 115 9.04 -3.20 13.55
C ALA A 115 9.44 -2.38 14.79
N ILE A 116 9.31 -2.96 15.98
CA ILE A 116 9.76 -2.35 17.24
C ILE A 116 11.28 -2.19 17.24
N ARG A 117 12.02 -3.23 16.84
CA ARG A 117 13.49 -3.19 16.76
C ARG A 117 13.99 -2.11 15.81
N ILE A 118 13.45 -2.03 14.59
CA ILE A 118 13.82 -0.98 13.62
C ILE A 118 13.50 0.41 14.17
N LYS A 119 12.34 0.57 14.82
CA LYS A 119 11.94 1.86 15.40
C LYS A 119 12.93 2.29 16.49
N ALA A 120 13.31 1.37 17.37
CA ALA A 120 14.28 1.62 18.43
C ALA A 120 15.65 2.01 17.86
N GLU A 121 16.17 1.26 16.88
CA GLU A 121 17.44 1.55 16.21
C GLU A 121 17.43 2.95 15.56
N ARG A 122 16.32 3.30 14.90
CA ARG A 122 16.14 4.62 14.30
C ARG A 122 16.13 5.73 15.35
N GLU A 123 15.41 5.54 16.45
CA GLU A 123 15.35 6.51 17.54
C GLU A 123 16.71 6.70 18.21
N GLU A 124 17.46 5.62 18.42
CA GLU A 124 18.82 5.65 18.95
C GLU A 124 19.78 6.40 18.01
N ALA A 125 19.75 6.09 16.70
CA ALA A 125 20.56 6.79 15.71
C ALA A 125 20.24 8.30 15.66
N LEU A 126 18.95 8.67 15.76
CA LEU A 126 18.53 10.07 15.84
C LEU A 126 19.00 10.75 17.13
N LYS A 127 18.96 10.05 18.27
CA LYS A 127 19.45 10.56 19.55
C LYS A 127 20.96 10.84 19.47
N LYS A 128 21.75 9.88 19.00
CA LYS A 128 23.20 10.03 18.79
C LYS A 128 23.53 11.18 17.84
N TYR A 129 22.77 11.33 16.75
CA TYR A 129 22.93 12.46 15.84
C TYR A 129 22.65 13.80 16.52
N ARG A 130 21.55 13.91 17.27
CA ARG A 130 21.19 15.14 18.00
C ARG A 130 22.25 15.52 19.03
N GLU A 131 22.76 14.54 19.78
CA GLU A 131 23.83 14.73 20.75
C GLU A 131 25.10 15.24 20.06
N LYS A 132 25.57 14.57 19.00
CA LYS A 132 26.75 15.01 18.22
C LYS A 132 26.55 16.42 17.65
N LYS A 133 25.36 16.71 17.11
CA LYS A 133 25.01 18.04 16.59
C LYS A 133 25.08 19.11 17.68
N LEU A 134 24.56 18.83 18.88
CA LEU A 134 24.59 19.75 20.01
C LEU A 134 26.03 20.01 20.48
N GLN A 135 26.86 18.97 20.59
CA GLN A 135 28.27 19.13 20.97
C GLN A 135 29.04 19.97 19.93
N ASN A 136 28.86 19.67 18.64
CA ASN A 136 29.45 20.44 17.57
C ASN A 136 29.01 21.91 17.61
N TYR A 137 27.71 22.16 17.83
CA TYR A 137 27.19 23.51 17.96
C TYR A 137 27.81 24.25 19.16
N LYS A 138 27.94 23.60 20.33
CA LYS A 138 28.60 24.18 21.51
C LYS A 138 30.05 24.57 21.24
N VAL A 139 30.78 23.81 20.44
CA VAL A 139 32.17 24.14 20.07
C VAL A 139 32.20 25.28 19.05
N LEU A 140 31.39 25.19 17.99
CA LEU A 140 31.39 26.15 16.88
C LEU A 140 30.81 27.51 17.25
N SER A 141 29.85 27.56 18.18
CA SER A 141 29.19 28.81 18.60
C SER A 141 30.03 29.67 19.56
N LYS A 142 31.09 29.12 20.16
CA LYS A 142 31.97 29.86 21.08
C LYS A 142 32.67 31.02 20.36
N LYS A 143 32.59 32.19 20.98
CA LYS A 143 33.21 33.44 20.52
C LYS A 143 34.06 34.07 21.63
N THR A 144 35.06 34.84 21.26
CA THR A 144 35.86 35.67 22.16
C THR A 144 35.06 36.92 22.59
N LYS A 145 35.57 37.68 23.56
CA LYS A 145 34.97 38.96 23.99
C LYS A 145 34.76 39.94 22.83
N LYS A 146 35.61 39.87 21.80
CA LYS A 146 35.52 40.68 20.57
C LYS A 146 34.62 40.06 19.48
N GLY A 147 33.87 39.01 19.79
CA GLY A 147 32.93 38.35 18.87
C GLY A 147 33.56 37.42 17.83
N GLN A 148 34.89 37.31 17.78
CA GLN A 148 35.59 36.40 16.88
C GLN A 148 35.39 34.94 17.31
N PRO A 149 35.33 33.98 16.39
CA PRO A 149 35.21 32.57 16.75
C PRO A 149 36.44 32.06 17.50
N VAL A 150 36.22 31.24 18.53
CA VAL A 150 37.33 30.59 19.25
C VAL A 150 37.91 29.47 18.38
N MET A 151 39.18 29.59 17.99
CA MET A 151 39.80 28.69 17.00
C MET A 151 40.19 27.31 17.54
N LYS A 152 40.60 27.21 18.82
CA LYS A 152 41.10 25.96 19.43
C LYS A 152 40.24 24.72 19.11
N GLY A 153 38.97 24.74 19.53
CA GLY A 153 38.07 23.59 19.31
C GLY A 153 37.68 23.39 17.85
N ARG A 154 37.71 24.44 17.01
CA ARG A 154 37.44 24.32 15.57
C ARG A 154 38.56 23.59 14.85
N ILE A 155 39.81 23.86 15.24
CA ILE A 155 41.01 23.21 14.72
C ILE A 155 41.03 21.73 15.14
N GLU A 156 40.72 21.42 16.40
CA GLU A 156 40.59 20.04 16.89
C GLU A 156 39.55 19.24 16.08
N MET A 157 38.36 19.81 15.85
CA MET A 157 37.34 19.19 14.99
C MET A 157 37.78 19.00 13.53
N LEU A 158 38.62 19.90 13.00
CA LEU A 158 39.13 19.79 11.63
C LEU A 158 40.18 18.68 11.55
N LEU A 159 41.08 18.59 12.53
CA LEU A 159 42.07 17.54 12.64
C LEU A 159 41.42 16.16 12.71
N GLU A 160 40.39 16.01 13.56
CA GLU A 160 39.61 14.77 13.68
C GLU A 160 39.04 14.32 12.32
N LYS A 161 38.52 15.27 11.52
CA LYS A 161 37.98 14.96 10.18
C LYS A 161 39.06 14.53 9.20
N ILE A 162 40.24 15.16 9.23
CA ILE A 162 41.36 14.79 8.37
C ILE A 162 41.82 13.36 8.72
N GLN A 163 41.96 13.06 10.01
CA GLN A 163 42.33 11.73 10.50
C GLN A 163 41.29 10.65 10.19
N GLN A 164 40.00 10.98 10.13
CA GLN A 164 38.94 10.03 9.73
C GLN A 164 38.92 9.75 8.22
N ILE A 165 39.43 10.67 7.40
CA ILE A 165 39.51 10.51 5.94
C ILE A 165 40.74 9.68 5.54
N THR A 166 41.80 9.78 6.33
CA THR A 166 43.08 9.08 6.11
C THR A 166 42.99 7.65 6.62
#